data_AF-C0XTS7-F1
#
_entry.id   AF-C0XTS7-F1
#
_cell.length_a   1.000
_cell.length_b   1.000
_cell.length_c   1.000
_cell.angle_alpha   90.00
_cell.angle_beta   90.00
_cell.angle_gamma   90.00
#
_symmetry.space_group_name_H-M   'P 1'
#
loop_
_entity.id
_entity.type
_entity.pdbx_description
1 polymer ?
#
loop_
_entity_poly.entity_id
_entity_poly.type
_entity_poly.pdbx_seq_one_letter_code
_entity_poly.pdbx_strand_id
1 'polypeptide(L)'
;MKLTEAEIKPSLSRLKRARGQLDAVIRMMEEGRECEDIVTQLSAADKAVSRASYQVLVTMMRRCMDPTDLDTPDPQALEKMFLSFA
;
A
#
# COMPACT_ATOMS: atom_id res chain seq x y z
N MET A 1 -19.03 0.09 0.58
CA MET A 1 -18.10 0.05 -0.58
C MET A 1 -17.13 -1.15 -0.62
N LYS A 2 -17.03 -1.86 -1.76
CA LYS A 2 -15.99 -2.89 -2.05
C LYS A 2 -15.22 -2.49 -3.32
N LEU A 3 -13.90 -2.70 -3.36
CA LEU A 3 -13.09 -2.48 -4.56
C LEU A 3 -13.36 -3.58 -5.60
N THR A 4 -13.37 -3.24 -6.89
CA THR A 4 -13.50 -4.23 -7.98
C THR A 4 -12.17 -4.89 -8.29
N GLU A 5 -12.19 -6.08 -8.89
CA GLU A 5 -10.98 -6.79 -9.27
C GLU A 5 -10.04 -5.95 -10.14
N ALA A 6 -10.59 -5.18 -11.08
CA ALA A 6 -9.81 -4.32 -11.98
C ALA A 6 -9.06 -3.20 -11.23
N GLU A 7 -9.67 -2.64 -10.19
CA GLU A 7 -9.10 -1.58 -9.36
C GLU A 7 -8.04 -2.09 -8.39
N ILE A 8 -8.21 -3.32 -7.88
CA ILE A 8 -7.28 -3.90 -6.90
C ILE A 8 -6.06 -4.49 -7.59
N LYS A 9 -6.18 -4.99 -8.83
CA LYS A 9 -5.11 -5.72 -9.54
C LYS A 9 -3.75 -5.01 -9.55
N PRO A 10 -3.64 -3.69 -9.80
CA PRO A 10 -2.35 -2.99 -9.76
C PRO A 10 -1.72 -2.93 -8.35
N SER A 11 -2.52 -2.67 -7.32
CA SER A 11 -2.08 -2.63 -5.92
C SER A 11 -1.72 -4.04 -5.43
N LEU A 12 -2.51 -5.04 -5.79
CA LEU A 12 -2.27 -6.46 -5.47
C LEU A 12 -0.95 -6.96 -6.06
N SER A 13 -0.65 -6.61 -7.32
CA SER A 13 0.63 -6.98 -7.93
C SER A 13 1.82 -6.36 -7.19
N ARG A 14 1.68 -5.16 -6.65
CA ARG A 14 2.74 -4.49 -5.86
C ARG A 14 2.90 -5.14 -4.50
N LEU A 15 1.80 -5.42 -3.81
CA LEU A 15 1.80 -6.12 -2.52
C LEU A 15 2.42 -7.53 -2.63
N LYS A 16 2.16 -8.25 -3.72
CA LYS A 16 2.82 -9.54 -3.99
C LYS A 16 4.35 -9.42 -4.14
N ARG A 17 4.84 -8.32 -4.73
CA ARG A 17 6.28 -8.02 -4.81
C ARG A 17 6.85 -7.64 -3.45
N ALA A 18 6.15 -6.78 -2.71
CA ALA A 18 6.53 -6.39 -1.35
C ALA A 18 6.64 -7.60 -0.43
N ARG A 19 5.73 -8.58 -0.54
CA ARG A 19 5.83 -9.87 0.16
C ARG A 19 7.16 -10.58 -0.11
N GLY A 20 7.55 -10.72 -1.38
CA GLY A 20 8.83 -11.35 -1.72
C GLY A 20 10.05 -10.57 -1.21
N GLN A 21 9.95 -9.24 -1.12
CA GLN A 21 11.01 -8.40 -0.51
C GLN A 21 11.08 -8.63 1.01
N LEU A 22 9.94 -8.73 1.69
CA LEU A 22 9.89 -9.04 3.12
C LEU A 22 10.41 -10.44 3.43
N ASP A 23 10.04 -11.44 2.62
CA ASP A 23 10.56 -12.80 2.74
C ASP A 23 12.10 -12.80 2.61
N ALA A 24 12.64 -12.00 1.69
CA ALA A 24 14.09 -11.84 1.54
C ALA A 24 14.74 -11.14 2.74
N VAL A 25 14.12 -10.08 3.28
CA VAL A 25 14.60 -9.38 4.49
C VAL A 25 14.64 -10.33 5.68
N ILE A 26 13.58 -11.10 5.91
CA ILE A 26 13.50 -12.09 7.00
C ILE A 26 14.66 -13.08 6.88
N ARG A 27 14.85 -13.66 5.69
CA ARG A 27 15.96 -14.58 5.45
C ARG A 27 17.32 -13.94 5.70
N MET A 28 17.52 -12.68 5.28
CA MET A 28 18.78 -11.96 5.53
C MET A 28 19.05 -11.76 7.02
N MET A 29 18.01 -11.53 7.82
CA MET A 29 18.13 -11.42 9.28
C MET A 29 18.44 -12.78 9.92
N GLU A 30 17.79 -13.86 9.46
CA GLU A 30 18.05 -15.23 9.92
C GLU A 30 19.48 -15.70 9.58
N GLU A 31 20.00 -15.30 8.42
CA GLU A 31 21.37 -15.57 7.96
C GLU A 31 22.42 -14.66 8.61
N GLY A 32 22.02 -13.67 9.41
CA GLY A 32 22.93 -12.75 10.09
C GLY A 32 23.70 -11.81 9.15
N ARG A 33 23.06 -11.34 8.07
CA ARG A 33 23.68 -10.42 7.10
C ARG A 33 23.88 -9.01 7.65
N GLU A 34 24.72 -8.25 6.94
CA GLU A 34 25.05 -6.86 7.28
C GLU A 34 23.81 -5.95 7.41
N CYS A 35 23.82 -5.10 8.42
CA CYS A 35 22.72 -4.19 8.73
C CYS A 35 22.37 -3.26 7.57
N GLU A 36 23.37 -2.78 6.82
CA GLU A 36 23.17 -1.87 5.68
C GLU A 36 22.36 -2.52 4.56
N ASP A 37 22.64 -3.79 4.26
CA ASP A 37 21.91 -4.56 3.26
C ASP A 37 20.46 -4.79 3.69
N ILE A 38 20.26 -5.13 4.97
CA ILE A 38 18.91 -5.35 5.56
C ILE A 38 18.10 -4.06 5.47
N VAL A 39 18.65 -2.93 5.93
CA VAL A 39 17.96 -1.63 5.90
C VAL A 39 17.63 -1.20 4.47
N THR A 40 18.53 -1.46 3.51
CA THR A 40 18.30 -1.15 2.10
C THR A 40 17.13 -1.94 1.53
N GLN A 41 17.08 -3.25 1.78
CA GLN A 41 15.97 -4.10 1.31
C GLN A 41 14.65 -3.79 2.02
N LEU A 42 14.70 -3.55 3.33
CA LEU A 42 13.54 -3.15 4.11
C LEU A 42 12.95 -1.83 3.59
N SER A 43 13.80 -0.84 3.30
CA SER A 43 13.38 0.43 2.69
C SER A 43 12.75 0.24 1.30
N ALA A 44 13.21 -0.75 0.53
CA ALA A 44 12.62 -1.07 -0.76
C ALA A 44 11.23 -1.72 -0.60
N ALA A 45 11.04 -2.58 0.40
CA ALA A 45 9.76 -3.18 0.74
C ALA A 45 8.76 -2.11 1.22
N ASP A 46 9.19 -1.23 2.13
CA ASP A 46 8.38 -0.10 2.61
C ASP A 46 7.87 0.76 1.44
N LYS A 47 8.77 1.18 0.55
CA LYS A 47 8.40 1.96 -0.65
C LYS A 47 7.42 1.23 -1.57
N ALA A 48 7.45 -0.10 -1.62
CA ALA A 48 6.50 -0.88 -2.41
C ALA A 48 5.10 -0.90 -1.76
N VAL A 49 5.05 -1.07 -0.44
CA VAL A 49 3.82 -1.01 0.35
C VAL A 49 3.20 0.37 0.27
N SER A 50 3.95 1.43 0.57
CA SER A 50 3.47 2.82 0.55
C SER A 50 2.88 3.23 -0.80
N ARG A 51 3.49 2.79 -1.91
CA ARG A 51 2.92 3.01 -3.25
C ARG A 51 1.60 2.26 -3.48
N ALA A 52 1.47 1.03 -2.99
CA ALA A 52 0.23 0.28 -3.09
C ALA A 52 -0.88 0.94 -2.25
N SER A 53 -0.56 1.38 -1.04
CA SER A 53 -1.48 2.12 -0.16
C SER A 53 -1.98 3.41 -0.82
N TYR A 54 -1.08 4.21 -1.41
CA TYR A 54 -1.46 5.42 -2.12
C TYR A 54 -2.39 5.14 -3.31
N GLN A 55 -2.14 4.08 -4.08
CA GLN A 55 -3.02 3.70 -5.20
C GLN A 55 -4.41 3.30 -4.73
N VAL A 56 -4.51 2.55 -3.64
CA VAL A 56 -5.81 2.20 -3.04
C VAL A 56 -6.52 3.47 -2.59
N LEU A 57 -5.82 4.37 -1.90
CA LEU A 57 -6.41 5.63 -1.42
C LEU A 57 -6.93 6.51 -2.56
N VAL A 58 -6.15 6.70 -3.64
CA VAL A 58 -6.59 7.47 -4.81
C VAL A 58 -7.83 6.83 -5.46
N THR A 59 -7.88 5.50 -5.50
CA THR A 59 -9.03 4.78 -6.03
C THR A 59 -10.27 4.98 -5.17
N MET A 60 -10.10 4.95 -3.83
CA MET A 60 -11.17 5.27 -2.89
C MET A 60 -11.66 6.70 -3.13
N MET A 61 -10.77 7.69 -3.09
CA MET A 61 -11.11 9.10 -3.31
C MET A 61 -11.86 9.35 -4.62
N ARG A 62 -11.46 8.69 -5.73
CA ARG A 62 -12.16 8.82 -7.01
C ARG A 62 -13.61 8.33 -6.96
N ARG A 63 -13.87 7.22 -6.26
CA ARG A 63 -15.24 6.75 -6.02
C ARG A 63 -16.02 7.70 -5.12
N CYS A 64 -15.39 8.23 -4.10
CA CYS A 64 -15.99 9.25 -3.22
C CYS A 64 -16.32 10.55 -3.96
N MET A 65 -15.67 10.84 -5.08
CA MET A 65 -15.93 12.06 -5.86
C MET A 65 -16.85 11.79 -7.05
N ASP A 66 -17.28 10.54 -7.26
CA ASP A 66 -18.23 10.21 -8.32
C ASP A 66 -19.63 10.68 -7.89
N PRO A 67 -20.20 11.71 -8.56
CA PRO A 67 -21.50 12.27 -8.18
C PRO A 67 -22.66 11.29 -8.40
N THR A 68 -22.41 10.14 -9.01
CA THR A 68 -23.39 9.07 -9.21
C THR A 68 -23.34 7.97 -8.14
N ASP A 69 -22.33 7.99 -7.26
CA ASP A 69 -22.16 6.98 -6.20
C ASP A 69 -22.79 7.48 -4.88
N LEU A 70 -23.90 6.85 -4.50
CA LEU A 70 -24.69 7.17 -3.30
C LEU A 70 -23.97 6.82 -1.98
N ASP A 71 -22.85 6.11 -2.05
CA ASP A 71 -22.06 5.61 -0.91
C ASP A 71 -20.84 6.51 -0.65
N THR A 72 -20.99 7.81 -0.89
CA THR A 72 -19.95 8.85 -0.79
C THR A 72 -19.42 8.95 0.66
N PRO A 73 -18.17 8.56 0.95
CA PRO A 73 -17.58 8.69 2.28
C PRO A 73 -17.39 10.13 2.72
N ASP A 74 -17.55 10.38 4.02
CA ASP A 74 -17.30 11.66 4.66
C ASP A 74 -15.87 12.18 4.34
N PRO A 75 -15.73 13.40 3.79
CA PRO A 75 -14.44 14.03 3.53
C PRO A 75 -13.49 14.03 4.74
N GLN A 76 -14.00 14.16 5.97
CA GLN A 76 -13.17 14.13 7.19
C GLN A 76 -12.62 12.74 7.49
N ALA A 77 -13.36 11.67 7.16
CA ALA A 77 -12.88 10.30 7.29
C ALA A 77 -11.72 10.02 6.31
N LEU A 78 -11.79 10.58 5.11
CA LEU A 78 -10.73 10.47 4.10
C LEU A 78 -9.48 11.24 4.49
N GLU A 79 -9.63 12.45 5.03
CA GLU A 79 -8.52 13.26 5.56
C GLU A 79 -7.82 12.54 6.72
N LYS A 80 -8.58 12.02 7.68
CA LYS A 80 -8.03 11.25 8.81
C LYS A 80 -7.30 9.99 8.35
N MET A 81 -7.82 9.32 7.32
CA MET A 81 -7.18 8.14 6.74
C MET A 81 -5.88 8.53 6.03
N PHE A 82 -5.83 9.63 5.28
CA PHE A 82 -4.61 10.15 4.65
C PHE A 82 -3.54 10.54 5.68
N LEU A 83 -3.93 11.25 6.74
CA LEU A 83 -3.02 11.68 7.81
C LEU A 83 -2.44 10.51 8.62
N SER A 84 -3.07 9.32 8.59
CA SER A 84 -2.50 8.12 9.22
C SER A 84 -1.34 7.47 8.45
N PHE A 85 -1.10 7.91 7.21
CA PHE A 85 0.00 7.44 6.36
C PHE A 85 1.13 8.48 6.19
N ALA A 86 1.00 9.66 6.81
CA ALA A 86 1.98 10.76 6.79
C ALA A 86 2.81 10.77 8.07
#